data_AF-A0A7W7CDJ0-F1
#
_entry.id   AF-A0A7W7CDJ0-F1
#
_cell.length_a   1.000
_cell.length_b   1.000
_cell.length_c   1.000
_cell.angle_alpha   90.00
_cell.angle_beta   90.00
_cell.angle_gamma   90.00
#
_symmetry.space_group_name_H-M   'P 1'
#
loop_
_entity.id
_entity.type
_entity.pdbx_description
1 polymer ?
#
loop_
_entity_poly.entity_id
_entity_poly.type
_entity_poly.pdbx_seq_one_letter_code
_entity_poly.pdbx_strand_id
1 'polypeptide(L)'
;MDTAVGTPRGLTVARVIMFAQAVATLGVWVVQLLTISTRLDHGQHVSGFAWVVIVANPAIAVLLFLAALRLLAGPDWARPLAVTMQVIGMVTAAITAFTGFYQGVLAIGLAIVVIVLISRHPAD
;
A
#
# COMPACT_ATOMS: atom_id res chain seq x y z
N MET A 1 -18.40 -25.21 25.50
CA MET A 1 -19.21 -25.47 24.29
C MET A 1 -19.18 -24.17 23.50
N ASP A 2 -18.63 -24.24 22.29
CA ASP A 2 -18.34 -23.18 21.31
C ASP A 2 -17.19 -22.19 21.58
N THR A 3 -15.97 -22.69 21.41
CA THR A 3 -14.81 -21.91 20.97
C THR A 3 -15.03 -21.43 19.53
N ALA A 4 -15.79 -20.36 19.35
CA ALA A 4 -15.72 -19.61 18.10
C ALA A 4 -14.38 -18.85 18.09
N VAL A 5 -13.30 -19.54 17.71
CA VAL A 5 -12.05 -18.91 17.26
C VAL A 5 -12.34 -18.28 15.90
N GLY A 6 -13.23 -17.29 15.90
CA GLY A 6 -13.49 -16.43 14.76
C GLY A 6 -12.29 -15.52 14.62
N THR A 7 -11.68 -15.51 13.44
CA THR A 7 -10.62 -14.58 13.10
C THR A 7 -10.99 -13.16 13.56
N PRO A 8 -10.11 -12.42 14.27
CA PRO A 8 -10.44 -11.09 14.76
C PRO A 8 -10.95 -10.23 13.60
N ARG A 9 -12.21 -9.78 13.67
CA ARG A 9 -12.87 -9.07 12.56
C ARG A 9 -12.02 -7.88 12.06
N GLY A 10 -11.27 -7.24 12.95
CA GLY A 10 -10.34 -6.16 12.61
C GLY A 10 -9.17 -6.59 11.71
N LEU A 11 -8.58 -7.77 11.91
CA LEU A 11 -7.51 -8.29 11.03
C LEU A 11 -8.05 -8.66 9.64
N THR A 12 -9.27 -9.20 9.57
CA THR A 12 -9.92 -9.50 8.29
C THR A 12 -10.18 -8.21 7.50
N VAL A 13 -10.66 -7.16 8.16
CA VAL A 13 -10.84 -5.84 7.54
C VAL A 13 -9.49 -5.26 7.09
N ALA A 14 -8.46 -5.32 7.94
CA ALA A 14 -7.12 -4.87 7.57
C ALA A 14 -6.58 -5.59 6.33
N ARG A 15 -6.75 -6.92 6.25
CA ARG A 15 -6.38 -7.73 5.08
C ARG A 15 -7.08 -7.27 3.81
N VAL A 16 -8.40 -7.04 3.87
CA VAL A 16 -9.19 -6.58 2.71
C VAL A 16 -8.72 -5.20 2.26
N ILE A 17 -8.49 -4.28 3.20
CA ILE A 17 -7.99 -2.93 2.89
C ILE A 17 -6.61 -3.01 2.25
N MET A 18 -5.68 -3.80 2.81
CA MET A 18 -4.34 -3.98 2.24
C MET A 18 -4.38 -4.56 0.83
N PHE A 19 -5.29 -5.50 0.57
CA PHE A 19 -5.48 -6.05 -0.77
C PHE A 19 -5.97 -4.97 -1.75
N ALA A 20 -6.98 -4.20 -1.34
CA ALA A 20 -7.48 -3.07 -2.13
C ALA A 20 -6.37 -2.03 -2.38
N GLN A 21 -5.54 -1.74 -1.39
CA GLN A 21 -4.39 -0.83 -1.52
C GLN A 21 -3.34 -1.37 -2.50
N ALA A 22 -3.05 -2.67 -2.50
CA ALA A 22 -2.14 -3.28 -3.47
C ALA A 22 -2.67 -3.12 -4.91
N VAL A 23 -3.95 -3.41 -5.13
CA VAL A 23 -4.60 -3.24 -6.45
C VAL A 23 -4.61 -1.77 -6.86
N ALA A 24 -4.98 -0.86 -5.96
CA ALA A 24 -4.98 0.57 -6.23
C ALA A 24 -3.57 1.09 -6.56
N THR A 25 -2.54 0.62 -5.85
CA THR A 25 -1.13 0.98 -6.11
C THR A 25 -0.71 0.58 -7.52
N LEU A 26 -1.11 -0.61 -7.99
CA LEU A 26 -0.87 -1.04 -9.37
C LEU A 26 -1.64 -0.18 -10.38
N GLY A 27 -2.92 0.12 -10.11
CA GLY A 27 -3.72 0.98 -10.98
C GLY A 27 -3.11 2.38 -11.14
N VAL A 28 -2.69 3.00 -10.03
CA VAL A 28 -1.99 4.30 -10.03
C VAL A 28 -0.67 4.19 -10.79
N TRP A 29 0.09 3.11 -10.61
CA TRP A 29 1.32 2.89 -11.34
C TRP A 29 1.13 2.86 -12.86
N VAL A 30 0.10 2.14 -13.35
CA VAL A 30 -0.23 2.12 -14.79
C VAL A 30 -0.55 3.52 -15.30
N VAL A 31 -1.39 4.27 -14.58
CA VAL A 31 -1.75 5.65 -14.97
C VAL A 31 -0.53 6.58 -14.98
N GLN A 32 0.37 6.46 -13.99
CA GLN A 32 1.61 7.24 -13.95
C GLN A 32 2.53 6.90 -15.12
N LEU A 33 2.67 5.60 -15.45
CA LEU A 33 3.47 5.16 -16.59
C LEU A 33 2.95 5.77 -17.90
N LEU A 34 1.64 5.68 -18.16
CA LEU A 34 1.01 6.27 -19.35
C LEU A 34 1.17 7.80 -19.39
N THR A 35 1.04 8.46 -18.24
CA THR A 35 1.21 9.92 -18.12
C THR A 35 2.65 10.31 -18.46
N ILE A 36 3.64 9.57 -17.95
CA ILE A 36 5.06 9.83 -18.19
C ILE A 36 5.41 9.58 -19.66
N SER A 37 4.96 8.48 -20.25
CA SER A 37 5.12 8.21 -21.69
C SER A 37 4.57 9.36 -22.53
N THR A 38 3.34 9.79 -22.24
CA THR A 38 2.72 10.92 -22.97
C THR A 38 3.55 12.20 -22.84
N ARG A 39 4.08 12.50 -21.65
CA ARG A 39 4.93 13.70 -21.46
C ARG A 39 6.23 13.62 -22.26
N LEU A 40 6.87 12.45 -22.31
CA LEU A 40 8.08 12.23 -23.10
C LEU A 40 7.81 12.39 -24.60
N ASP A 41 6.69 11.87 -25.10
CA ASP A 41 6.28 12.00 -26.51
C ASP A 41 6.09 13.46 -26.93
N HIS A 42 5.70 14.33 -25.99
CA HIS A 42 5.55 15.77 -26.20
C HIS A 42 6.82 16.59 -25.87
N GLY A 43 7.96 15.92 -25.64
CA GLY A 43 9.23 16.57 -25.30
C GLY A 43 9.23 17.30 -23.94
N GLN A 44 8.30 16.97 -23.05
CA GLN A 44 8.20 17.60 -21.74
C GLN A 44 9.20 17.00 -20.75
N HIS A 45 9.71 17.85 -19.85
CA HIS A 45 10.62 17.42 -18.80
C HIS A 45 9.88 16.58 -17.73
N VAL A 46 10.41 15.40 -17.45
CA VAL A 46 9.92 14.50 -16.39
C VAL A 46 10.90 14.52 -15.23
N SER A 47 10.41 14.69 -14.00
CA SER A 47 11.30 14.71 -12.82
C SER A 47 11.93 13.34 -12.58
N GLY A 48 13.18 13.32 -12.10
CA GLY A 48 13.86 12.07 -11.73
C GLY A 48 13.11 11.27 -10.65
N PHE A 49 12.43 11.95 -9.74
CA PHE A 49 11.59 11.31 -8.71
C PHE A 49 10.42 10.52 -9.29
N ALA A 50 9.88 10.93 -10.45
CA ALA A 50 8.80 10.19 -11.11
C ALA A 50 9.26 8.78 -11.54
N TRP A 51 10.52 8.65 -11.99
CA TRP A 51 11.11 7.35 -12.34
C TRP A 51 11.34 6.46 -11.13
N VAL A 52 11.77 7.04 -10.00
CA VAL A 52 11.93 6.29 -8.74
C VAL A 52 10.59 5.69 -8.30
N VAL A 53 9.53 6.49 -8.35
CA VAL A 53 8.17 6.04 -7.98
C VAL A 53 7.66 4.96 -8.95
N ILE A 54 7.94 5.09 -10.26
CA ILE A 54 7.63 4.05 -11.26
C ILE A 54 8.26 2.72 -10.89
N VAL A 55 9.52 2.69 -10.44
CA VAL A 55 10.20 1.43 -10.13
C VAL A 55 9.77 0.88 -8.77
N ALA A 56 9.53 1.76 -7.80
CA ALA A 56 9.18 1.36 -6.44
C ALA A 56 7.74 0.84 -6.30
N ASN A 57 6.77 1.44 -6.98
CA ASN A 57 5.35 1.12 -6.81
C ASN A 57 4.98 -0.35 -7.06
N PRO A 58 5.48 -1.02 -8.12
CA PRO A 58 5.21 -2.45 -8.33
C PRO A 58 5.74 -3.31 -7.19
N ALA A 59 6.95 -3.01 -6.69
CA ALA A 59 7.54 -3.75 -5.58
C ALA A 59 6.72 -3.56 -4.28
N ILE A 60 6.31 -2.32 -3.99
CA ILE A 60 5.44 -2.01 -2.83
C ILE A 60 4.11 -2.77 -2.94
N ALA A 61 3.49 -2.79 -4.13
CA ALA A 61 2.23 -3.49 -4.33
C ALA A 61 2.36 -5.00 -4.11
N VAL A 62 3.42 -5.62 -4.61
CA VAL A 62 3.69 -7.06 -4.40
C VAL A 62 3.92 -7.36 -2.92
N LEU A 63 4.69 -6.54 -2.22
CA LEU A 63 4.98 -6.75 -0.79
C LEU A 63 3.72 -6.52 0.07
N LEU A 64 2.89 -5.52 -0.23
CA LEU A 64 1.59 -5.33 0.42
C LEU A 64 0.66 -6.51 0.20
N PHE A 65 0.61 -7.05 -1.02
CA PHE A 65 -0.18 -8.22 -1.34
C PHE A 65 0.29 -9.46 -0.58
N LEU A 66 1.60 -9.72 -0.54
CA LEU A 66 2.19 -10.82 0.24
C LEU A 66 1.90 -10.68 1.72
N ALA A 67 2.05 -9.46 2.27
CA ALA A 67 1.73 -9.17 3.66
C ALA A 67 0.23 -9.41 3.94
N ALA A 68 -0.67 -8.99 3.06
CA ALA A 68 -2.11 -9.24 3.18
C ALA A 68 -2.46 -10.73 3.15
N LEU A 69 -1.81 -11.51 2.28
CA LEU A 69 -2.02 -12.97 2.21
C LEU A 69 -1.61 -13.67 3.50
N ARG A 70 -0.49 -13.25 4.11
CA ARG A 70 0.08 -13.89 5.30
C ARG A 70 -0.40 -13.29 6.62
N LEU A 71 -1.17 -12.21 6.60
CA LEU A 71 -1.61 -11.50 7.81
C LEU A 71 -2.41 -12.38 8.78
N LEU A 72 -3.21 -13.32 8.27
CA LEU A 72 -4.04 -14.22 9.09
C LEU A 72 -3.38 -15.56 9.38
N ALA A 73 -2.38 -15.96 8.59
CA ALA A 73 -1.81 -17.31 8.59
C ALA A 73 -0.60 -17.49 9.51
N GLY A 74 -0.23 -16.48 10.30
CA GLY A 74 0.59 -16.71 11.50
C GLY A 74 2.13 -16.72 11.40
N PRO A 75 2.84 -16.14 10.41
CA PRO A 75 4.26 -15.83 10.62
C PRO A 75 4.42 -14.52 11.39
N ASP A 76 5.25 -14.51 12.43
CA ASP A 76 5.56 -13.32 13.24
C ASP A 76 6.11 -12.15 12.42
N TRP A 77 6.71 -12.43 11.25
CA TRP A 77 7.25 -11.43 10.34
C TRP A 77 6.18 -10.73 9.48
N ALA A 78 4.98 -11.29 9.32
CA ALA A 78 3.97 -10.74 8.39
C ALA A 78 3.42 -9.39 8.88
N ARG A 79 3.28 -9.24 10.20
CA ARG A 79 2.81 -8.01 10.86
C ARG A 79 3.82 -6.85 10.78
N PRO A 80 5.10 -7.00 11.17
CA PRO A 80 6.08 -5.94 11.00
C PRO A 80 6.32 -5.61 9.52
N LEU A 81 6.25 -6.59 8.61
CA LEU A 81 6.29 -6.31 7.17
C LEU A 81 5.10 -5.46 6.71
N ALA A 82 3.88 -5.80 7.14
CA ALA A 82 2.68 -5.04 6.82
C ALA A 82 2.80 -3.58 7.28
N VAL A 83 3.23 -3.35 8.52
CA VAL A 83 3.44 -1.99 9.05
C VAL A 83 4.53 -1.25 8.27
N THR A 84 5.66 -1.92 7.98
CA THR A 84 6.76 -1.34 7.20
C THR A 84 6.28 -0.91 5.81
N MET A 85 5.52 -1.77 5.12
CA MET A 85 4.99 -1.45 3.79
C MET A 85 3.97 -0.33 3.82
N GLN A 86 3.18 -0.19 4.89
CA GLN A 86 2.29 0.97 5.04
C GLN A 86 3.07 2.26 5.23
N VAL A 87 4.16 2.26 6.01
CA VAL A 87 5.03 3.43 6.17
C VAL A 87 5.68 3.82 4.84
N ILE A 88 6.24 2.86 4.12
CA ILE A 88 6.82 3.10 2.78
C ILE A 88 5.75 3.62 1.81
N GLY A 89 4.56 2.99 1.80
CA GLY A 89 3.43 3.42 0.99
C GLY A 89 3.00 4.86 1.30
N MET A 90 2.97 5.26 2.57
CA MET A 90 2.67 6.65 2.97
C MET A 90 3.71 7.64 2.44
N VAL A 91 5.00 7.32 2.50
CA VAL A 91 6.07 8.18 1.98
C VAL A 91 5.92 8.35 0.46
N THR A 92 5.69 7.26 -0.27
CA THR A 92 5.49 7.30 -1.71
C THR A 92 4.21 8.05 -2.10
N ALA A 93 3.14 7.88 -1.33
CA ALA A 93 1.90 8.62 -1.50
C ALA A 93 2.07 10.12 -1.23
N ALA A 94 2.89 10.50 -0.25
CA ALA A 94 3.22 11.90 0.01
C ALA A 94 3.99 12.52 -1.17
N ILE A 95 5.01 11.83 -1.70
CA ILE A 95 5.75 12.27 -2.90
C ILE A 95 4.79 12.44 -4.09
N THR A 96 3.86 11.49 -4.25
CA THR A 96 2.83 11.53 -5.30
C THR A 96 1.90 12.75 -5.14
N ALA A 97 1.49 13.07 -3.91
CA ALA A 97 0.70 14.26 -3.63
C ALA A 97 1.46 15.56 -3.94
N PHE A 98 2.75 15.65 -3.55
CA PHE A 98 3.59 16.82 -3.85
C PHE A 98 3.84 17.02 -5.34
N THR A 99 3.75 15.97 -6.15
CA THR A 99 3.88 16.05 -7.62
C THR A 99 2.56 16.37 -8.34
N GLY A 100 1.50 16.72 -7.58
CA GLY A 100 0.23 17.19 -8.09
C GLY A 100 -0.89 16.15 -8.11
N PHE A 101 -0.65 14.92 -7.62
CA PHE A 101 -1.63 13.84 -7.60
C PHE A 101 -2.24 13.67 -6.20
N TYR A 102 -3.28 14.46 -5.90
CA TYR A 102 -3.91 14.53 -4.56
C TYR A 102 -4.52 13.22 -4.03
N GLN A 103 -4.73 12.22 -4.90
CA GLN A 103 -5.10 10.85 -4.49
C GLN A 103 -4.15 10.24 -3.45
N GLY A 104 -2.90 10.71 -3.38
CA GLY A 104 -1.94 10.31 -2.36
C GLY A 104 -2.41 10.58 -0.93
N VAL A 105 -3.21 11.64 -0.69
CA VAL A 105 -3.72 11.97 0.65
C VAL A 105 -4.67 10.88 1.16
N LEU A 106 -5.55 10.37 0.30
CA LEU A 106 -6.47 9.28 0.64
C LEU A 106 -5.71 7.99 0.95
N ALA A 107 -4.66 7.70 0.17
CA ALA A 107 -3.81 6.53 0.39
C ALA A 107 -3.11 6.57 1.77
N ILE A 108 -2.66 7.75 2.21
CA ILE A 108 -2.08 7.96 3.54
C ILE A 108 -3.12 7.66 4.63
N GLY A 109 -4.34 8.19 4.50
CA GLY A 109 -5.40 7.94 5.47
C GLY A 109 -5.72 6.44 5.63
N LEU A 110 -5.81 5.71 4.53
CA LEU A 110 -6.03 4.26 4.55
C LEU A 110 -4.89 3.48 5.20
N ALA A 111 -3.64 3.90 4.95
CA ALA A 111 -2.47 3.28 5.56
C ALA A 111 -2.48 3.43 7.10
N ILE A 112 -2.86 4.62 7.60
CA ILE A 112 -3.02 4.86 9.04
C ILE A 112 -4.09 3.94 9.64
N VAL A 113 -5.25 3.83 8.98
CA VAL A 113 -6.34 2.94 9.44
C VAL A 113 -5.83 1.50 9.58
N VAL A 114 -5.10 1.00 8.60
CA VAL A 114 -4.56 -0.38 8.65
C VAL A 114 -3.55 -0.55 9.78
N ILE A 115 -2.62 0.40 9.96
CA ILE A 115 -1.66 0.35 11.08
C ILE A 115 -2.41 0.24 12.41
N VAL A 116 -3.41 1.09 12.63
CA VAL A 116 -4.24 1.08 13.85
C VAL A 116 -4.96 -0.26 14.02
N LEU A 117 -5.53 -0.82 12.95
CA LEU A 117 -6.21 -2.12 12.99
C LEU A 117 -5.26 -3.27 13.37
N ILE A 118 -4.03 -3.26 12.85
CA ILE A 118 -3.01 -4.27 13.16
C ILE A 118 -2.52 -4.10 14.61
N SER A 119 -2.22 -2.87 15.05
CA SER A 119 -1.70 -2.58 16.39
C SER A 119 -2.70 -2.89 17.51
N ARG A 120 -4.01 -2.79 17.26
CA ARG A 120 -5.05 -3.12 18.25
C ARG A 120 -5.24 -4.61 18.49
N HIS A 121 -4.59 -5.47 17.71
CA HIS A 121 -4.72 -6.91 17.82
C HIS A 121 -3.33 -7.57 17.82
N PRO A 122 -2.50 -7.35 18.86
CA PRO A 122 -1.17 -7.96 18.97
C PRO A 122 -1.25 -9.50 18.81
N ALA A 123 -0.17 -10.12 18.34
CA ALA A 123 -0.09 -11.58 18.34
C ALA A 123 0.08 -12.03 19.80
N ASP A 124 -0.79 -12.94 20.23
CA ASP A 124 -0.70 -13.60 21.55
C ASP A 124 0.48 -14.57 21.58
#